data_AF-A0A7C4FXB7-F1
#
_entry.id   AF-A0A7C4FXB7-F1
#
_cell.length_a   1.000
_cell.length_b   1.000
_cell.length_c   1.000
_cell.angle_alpha   90.00
_cell.angle_beta   90.00
_cell.angle_gamma   90.00
#
_symmetry.space_group_name_H-M   'P 1'
#
loop_
_entity.id
_entity.type
_entity.pdbx_description
1 polymer ?
#
loop_
_entity_poly.entity_id
_entity_poly.type
_entity_poly.pdbx_seq_one_letter_code
_entity_poly.pdbx_strand_id
1 'polypeptide(L)'
;MKRKLALFLIAAVALGAQGPGQVLLVVNSQSPVSRQIGEYYALRRGIPSPNRCVISTPPVEEIDREAYDRDIASPIAAHLRRNGLVDTVLYIVTTLGVPLKIRGSSGADGEQAAVDSELTLLYQAVKGKRPPLAGGVPNPLFGRQQALFRHPQFPIYLVTRLAAYDLDGVKRMIDRSLTATNRGVVVLDLKSGGDEPGDDWLRHTALFLPSARVLLEETPQPVYGAREVIGYASWGSNDPNRKSRRLGFEWLPGAIATEYVSSNGRTFSRPPDSWSFSNDWGLTGRSNHWAGSPQSLTADLIEEGATGASGHVYEPFLARTPRPDYLFPAYLGGRNLAESFYVSIPYLSWMNIVVGDPFCRLAAPGAGSTPNVRR
;
A
#
# COMPACT_ATOMS: atom_id res chain seq x y z
N MET A 1 -56.74 -10.45 31.82
CA MET A 1 -55.30 -10.66 31.48
C MET A 1 -54.84 -9.55 30.56
N LYS A 2 -54.12 -8.53 31.06
CA LYS A 2 -53.56 -7.44 30.24
C LYS A 2 -52.15 -7.84 29.79
N ARG A 3 -51.97 -8.17 28.51
CA ARG A 3 -50.64 -8.41 27.91
C ARG A 3 -49.95 -7.06 27.71
N LYS A 4 -48.91 -6.79 28.50
CA LYS A 4 -47.97 -5.68 28.26
C LYS A 4 -47.04 -6.11 27.12
N LEU A 5 -47.13 -5.43 25.98
CA LEU A 5 -46.19 -5.57 24.88
C LEU A 5 -44.94 -4.74 25.24
N ALA A 6 -43.84 -5.41 25.59
CA ALA A 6 -42.56 -4.76 25.81
C ALA A 6 -41.94 -4.42 24.45
N LEU A 7 -41.85 -3.14 24.14
CA LEU A 7 -41.18 -2.62 22.95
C LEU A 7 -39.66 -2.67 23.22
N PHE A 8 -38.96 -3.65 22.64
CA PHE A 8 -37.50 -3.67 22.63
C PHE A 8 -37.01 -2.63 21.62
N LEU A 9 -36.52 -1.49 22.11
CA LEU A 9 -35.70 -0.58 21.32
C LEU A 9 -34.37 -1.28 21.05
N ILE A 10 -34.20 -1.81 19.83
CA ILE A 10 -32.88 -2.19 19.33
C ILE A 10 -32.17 -0.88 18.99
N ALA A 11 -31.36 -0.39 19.92
CA ALA A 11 -30.38 0.64 19.60
C ALA A 11 -29.35 0.02 18.65
N ALA A 12 -29.48 0.32 17.36
CA ALA A 12 -28.43 0.04 16.40
C ALA A 12 -27.19 0.85 16.83
N VAL A 13 -26.25 0.20 17.50
CA VAL A 13 -24.90 0.73 17.65
C VAL A 13 -24.36 0.83 16.23
N ALA A 14 -24.32 2.04 15.68
CA ALA A 14 -23.56 2.30 14.48
C ALA A 14 -22.13 1.87 14.78
N LEU A 15 -21.70 0.73 14.26
CA LEU A 15 -20.29 0.45 14.10
C LEU A 15 -19.74 1.59 13.26
N GLY A 16 -19.12 2.56 13.92
CA GLY A 16 -18.56 3.73 13.24
C GLY A 16 -17.59 3.23 12.19
N ALA A 17 -17.95 3.40 10.92
CA ALA A 17 -17.01 3.20 9.83
C ALA A 17 -15.78 4.05 10.16
N GLN A 18 -14.59 3.46 10.07
CA GLN A 18 -13.35 4.22 10.20
C GLN A 18 -13.39 5.41 9.23
N GLY A 19 -13.04 6.58 9.73
CA GLY A 19 -13.15 7.84 9.03
C GLY A 19 -11.91 8.71 9.23
N PRO A 20 -11.96 9.98 8.84
CA PRO A 20 -10.76 10.82 8.79
C PRO A 20 -10.11 11.07 10.16
N GLY A 21 -10.83 10.90 11.26
CA GLY A 21 -10.26 10.97 12.62
C GLY A 21 -9.30 9.84 12.97
N GLN A 22 -9.30 8.73 12.23
CA GLN A 22 -8.39 7.59 12.42
C GLN A 22 -7.10 7.69 11.58
N VAL A 23 -6.90 8.75 10.80
CA VAL A 23 -5.70 8.95 9.96
C VAL A 23 -4.79 9.98 10.60
N LEU A 24 -3.48 9.73 10.65
CA LEU A 24 -2.46 10.75 10.83
C LEU A 24 -1.80 11.04 9.49
N LEU A 25 -2.01 12.23 8.94
CA LEU A 25 -1.35 12.69 7.72
C LEU A 25 0.01 13.31 8.05
N VAL A 26 1.08 12.76 7.48
CA VAL A 26 2.46 13.22 7.69
C VAL A 26 2.94 14.03 6.50
N VAL A 27 3.29 15.29 6.76
CA VAL A 27 3.75 16.27 5.76
C VAL A 27 5.17 16.71 6.10
N ASN A 28 6.09 16.65 5.13
CA ASN A 28 7.44 17.19 5.25
C ASN A 28 7.46 18.67 4.85
N SER A 29 7.75 19.56 5.80
CA SER A 29 7.81 21.01 5.59
C SER A 29 8.90 21.43 4.59
N GLN A 30 9.99 20.67 4.49
CA GLN A 30 11.10 20.95 3.57
C GLN A 30 10.81 20.55 2.12
N SER A 31 9.70 19.83 1.87
CA SER A 31 9.31 19.40 0.53
C SER A 31 8.08 20.19 0.03
N PRO A 32 8.21 21.03 -1.02
CA PRO A 32 7.07 21.70 -1.63
C PRO A 32 5.97 20.73 -2.09
N VAL A 33 6.36 19.61 -2.71
CA VAL A 33 5.40 18.61 -3.20
C VAL A 33 4.68 17.91 -2.04
N SER A 34 5.37 17.60 -0.94
CA SER A 34 4.74 17.01 0.25
C SER A 34 3.68 17.92 0.85
N ARG A 35 3.95 19.24 0.93
CA ARG A 35 2.99 20.24 1.41
C ARG A 35 1.74 20.31 0.54
N GLN A 36 1.92 20.37 -0.78
CA GLN A 36 0.80 20.41 -1.74
C GLN A 36 -0.05 19.14 -1.71
N ILE A 37 0.56 17.97 -1.57
CA ILE A 37 -0.16 16.70 -1.37
C ILE A 37 -0.93 16.72 -0.06
N GLY A 38 -0.28 17.18 1.02
CA GLY A 38 -0.87 17.27 2.34
C GLY A 38 -2.15 18.12 2.36
N GLU A 39 -2.10 19.31 1.76
CA GLU A 39 -3.25 20.20 1.62
C GLU A 39 -4.37 19.54 0.80
N TYR A 40 -4.01 18.97 -0.35
CA TYR A 40 -4.96 18.34 -1.25
C TYR A 40 -5.68 17.16 -0.60
N TYR A 41 -4.92 16.23 -0.01
CA TYR A 41 -5.47 15.04 0.62
C TYR A 41 -6.30 15.40 1.86
N ALA A 42 -5.84 16.35 2.67
CA ALA A 42 -6.56 16.80 3.85
C ALA A 42 -7.93 17.41 3.51
N LEU A 43 -8.01 18.17 2.41
CA LEU A 43 -9.29 18.70 1.90
C LEU A 43 -10.19 17.56 1.40
N ARG A 44 -9.66 16.64 0.60
CA ARG A 44 -10.46 15.58 -0.05
C ARG A 44 -11.00 14.53 0.91
N ARG A 45 -10.26 14.23 1.97
CA ARG A 45 -10.68 13.27 3.01
C ARG A 45 -11.24 13.93 4.26
N GLY A 46 -11.20 15.26 4.36
CA GLY A 46 -11.66 15.97 5.57
C GLY A 46 -10.81 15.66 6.80
N ILE A 47 -9.48 15.54 6.64
CA ILE A 47 -8.56 15.20 7.73
C ILE A 47 -8.55 16.34 8.77
N PRO A 48 -8.89 16.09 10.05
CA PRO A 48 -8.92 17.12 11.09
C PRO A 48 -7.55 17.76 11.31
N SER A 49 -7.50 19.01 11.75
CA SER A 49 -6.23 19.71 12.02
C SER A 49 -5.32 18.98 13.03
N PRO A 50 -5.82 18.40 14.16
CA PRO A 50 -4.98 17.62 15.08
C PRO A 50 -4.33 16.40 14.43
N ASN A 51 -4.96 15.87 13.38
CA ASN A 51 -4.53 14.68 12.63
C ASN A 51 -3.51 15.00 11.52
N ARG A 52 -3.04 16.26 11.42
CA ARG A 52 -2.02 16.68 10.46
C ARG A 52 -0.69 16.89 11.19
N CYS A 53 0.25 15.97 11.00
CA CYS A 53 1.59 16.02 11.58
C CYS A 53 2.56 16.62 10.57
N VAL A 54 3.15 17.76 10.91
CA VAL A 54 4.22 18.37 10.11
C VAL A 54 5.57 17.97 10.71
N ILE A 55 6.41 17.35 9.90
CA ILE A 55 7.80 17.01 10.23
C ILE A 55 8.75 17.85 9.37
N SER A 56 10.04 17.89 9.76
CA SER A 56 11.09 18.59 9.02
C SER A 56 12.25 17.64 8.83
N THR A 57 12.43 17.16 7.60
CA THR A 57 13.48 16.20 7.24
C THR A 57 13.96 16.48 5.81
N PRO A 58 15.23 16.17 5.46
CA PRO A 58 15.70 16.35 4.10
C PRO A 58 14.79 15.63 3.07
N PRO A 59 14.43 16.26 1.95
CA PRO A 59 13.54 15.66 0.94
C PRO A 59 14.29 14.68 0.02
N VAL A 60 15.07 13.77 0.61
CA VAL A 60 15.79 12.69 -0.07
C VAL A 60 15.13 11.34 0.21
N GLU A 61 15.28 10.36 -0.69
CA GLU A 61 14.60 9.07 -0.55
C GLU A 61 15.28 8.12 0.43
N GLU A 62 16.60 8.18 0.58
CA GLU A 62 17.35 7.32 1.48
C GLU A 62 18.05 8.14 2.58
N ILE A 63 17.81 7.75 3.83
CA ILE A 63 18.40 8.34 5.03
C ILE A 63 19.05 7.27 5.89
N ASP A 64 19.87 7.66 6.87
CA ASP A 64 20.35 6.74 7.91
C ASP A 64 19.32 6.59 9.05
N ARG A 65 19.59 5.62 9.93
CA ARG A 65 18.72 5.30 11.07
C ARG A 65 18.58 6.47 12.05
N GLU A 66 19.68 7.18 12.31
CA GLU A 66 19.67 8.31 13.24
C GLU A 66 18.76 9.43 12.74
N ALA A 67 18.83 9.76 11.45
CA ALA A 67 17.94 10.73 10.82
C ALA A 67 16.47 10.27 10.84
N TYR A 68 16.19 8.98 10.63
CA TYR A 68 14.83 8.45 10.78
C TYR A 68 14.30 8.65 12.21
N ASP A 69 15.08 8.27 13.21
CA ASP A 69 14.66 8.35 14.62
C ASP A 69 14.46 9.80 15.06
N ARG A 70 15.39 10.69 14.69
CA ARG A 70 15.40 12.10 15.06
C ARG A 70 14.36 12.93 14.32
N ASP A 71 14.26 12.78 13.00
CA ASP A 71 13.52 13.72 12.15
C ASP A 71 12.12 13.20 11.76
N ILE A 72 11.85 11.90 11.94
CA ILE A 72 10.59 11.26 11.53
C ILE A 72 9.89 10.59 12.72
N ALA A 73 10.46 9.53 13.29
CA ALA A 73 9.78 8.71 14.29
C ALA A 73 9.48 9.49 15.58
N SER A 74 10.48 10.20 16.11
CA SER A 74 10.33 10.97 17.36
C SER A 74 9.32 12.12 17.23
N PRO A 75 9.36 12.97 16.18
CA PRO A 75 8.37 14.02 15.98
C PRO A 75 6.94 13.49 15.81
N ILE A 76 6.75 12.39 15.07
CA ILE A 76 5.44 11.75 14.89
C ILE A 76 4.92 11.20 16.22
N ALA A 77 5.77 10.48 16.98
CA ALA A 77 5.41 9.97 18.30
C ALA A 77 5.01 11.10 19.27
N ALA A 78 5.76 12.21 19.26
CA ALA A 78 5.46 13.37 20.09
C ALA A 78 4.15 14.03 19.67
N HIS A 79 3.87 14.14 18.36
CA HIS A 79 2.60 14.66 17.84
C HIS A 79 1.40 13.79 18.24
N LEU A 80 1.52 12.47 18.11
CA LEU A 80 0.49 11.51 18.52
C LEU A 80 0.15 11.65 20.01
N ARG A 81 1.16 11.75 20.88
CA ARG A 81 0.98 11.93 22.34
C ARG A 81 0.33 13.27 22.67
N ARG A 82 0.85 14.37 22.15
CA ARG A 82 0.35 15.73 22.46
C ARG A 82 -1.11 15.93 22.07
N ASN A 83 -1.58 15.26 21.02
CA ASN A 83 -2.94 15.39 20.52
C ASN A 83 -3.88 14.25 20.97
N GLY A 84 -3.44 13.35 21.87
CA GLY A 84 -4.28 12.24 22.35
C GLY A 84 -4.67 11.22 21.26
N LEU A 85 -3.82 11.07 20.23
CA LEU A 85 -4.13 10.30 19.03
C LEU A 85 -3.62 8.86 19.05
N VAL A 86 -2.81 8.48 20.06
CA VAL A 86 -2.08 7.20 20.11
C VAL A 86 -2.98 5.97 19.89
N ASP A 87 -4.14 5.92 20.53
CA ASP A 87 -5.07 4.78 20.42
C ASP A 87 -6.23 5.04 19.43
N THR A 88 -6.34 6.28 18.92
CA THR A 88 -7.41 6.70 18.00
C THR A 88 -6.99 6.61 16.54
N VAL A 89 -5.74 6.98 16.23
CA VAL A 89 -5.16 6.83 14.91
C VAL A 89 -4.92 5.35 14.63
N LEU A 90 -5.41 4.87 13.50
CA LEU A 90 -5.21 3.53 12.99
C LEU A 90 -4.25 3.54 11.79
N TYR A 91 -4.25 4.64 11.04
CA TYR A 91 -3.52 4.80 9.78
C TYR A 91 -2.52 5.95 9.87
N ILE A 92 -1.28 5.72 9.43
CA ILE A 92 -0.34 6.81 9.15
C ILE A 92 -0.22 6.94 7.63
N VAL A 93 -0.40 8.16 7.11
CA VAL A 93 -0.31 8.44 5.68
C VAL A 93 0.88 9.35 5.43
N THR A 94 1.93 8.81 4.81
CA THR A 94 3.08 9.59 4.36
C THR A 94 2.83 10.13 2.95
N THR A 95 3.62 11.14 2.55
CA THR A 95 3.46 11.82 1.25
C THR A 95 4.76 11.74 0.45
N LEU A 96 4.68 11.85 -0.88
CA LEU A 96 5.87 12.09 -1.71
C LEU A 96 6.66 13.28 -1.14
N GLY A 97 7.96 13.09 -0.95
CA GLY A 97 8.84 14.06 -0.28
C GLY A 97 9.10 13.78 1.20
N VAL A 98 8.41 12.83 1.83
CA VAL A 98 8.89 12.16 3.06
C VAL A 98 9.90 11.08 2.64
N PRO A 99 11.04 10.91 3.32
CA PRO A 99 12.01 9.85 3.02
C PRO A 99 11.37 8.47 2.90
N LEU A 100 11.93 7.65 2.02
CA LEU A 100 11.34 6.39 1.57
C LEU A 100 11.94 5.19 2.29
N LYS A 101 13.27 5.18 2.46
CA LYS A 101 14.01 4.01 2.96
C LYS A 101 15.15 4.39 3.88
N ILE A 102 15.51 3.45 4.74
CA ILE A 102 16.50 3.59 5.79
C ILE A 102 17.66 2.67 5.46
N ARG A 103 18.86 3.25 5.38
CA ARG A 103 20.10 2.51 5.18
C ARG A 103 20.42 1.68 6.42
N GLY A 104 20.89 0.47 6.18
CA GLY A 104 21.36 -0.47 7.20
C GLY A 104 22.15 -1.61 6.56
N SER A 105 22.50 -2.62 7.36
CA SER A 105 23.03 -3.88 6.85
C SER A 105 22.00 -4.59 5.96
N SER A 106 22.47 -5.26 4.90
CA SER A 106 21.62 -6.05 4.00
C SER A 106 21.44 -7.49 4.48
N GLY A 107 20.45 -8.19 3.94
CA GLY A 107 20.22 -9.62 4.19
C GLY A 107 18.98 -9.90 5.04
N ALA A 108 18.68 -11.18 5.26
CA ALA A 108 17.47 -11.61 5.96
C ALA A 108 17.38 -11.12 7.42
N ASP A 109 18.55 -10.89 8.04
CA ASP A 109 18.73 -10.35 9.40
C ASP A 109 19.36 -8.95 9.38
N GLY A 110 19.28 -8.26 8.24
CA GLY A 110 19.78 -6.90 8.07
C GLY A 110 18.85 -5.83 8.68
N GLU A 111 19.33 -4.60 8.72
CA GLU A 111 18.62 -3.43 9.30
C GLU A 111 18.08 -2.45 8.26
N GLN A 112 18.27 -2.75 6.97
CA GLN A 112 17.59 -2.03 5.89
C GLN A 112 16.07 -2.13 6.05
N ALA A 113 15.36 -1.04 5.83
CA ALA A 113 13.91 -1.04 5.90
C ALA A 113 13.28 0.10 5.09
N ALA A 114 12.01 -0.03 4.76
CA ALA A 114 11.19 1.10 4.35
C ALA A 114 10.84 1.96 5.58
N VAL A 115 10.88 3.29 5.42
CA VAL A 115 10.37 4.24 6.44
C VAL A 115 8.93 3.91 6.80
N ASP A 116 8.11 3.60 5.79
CA ASP A 116 6.70 3.27 5.98
C ASP A 116 6.55 1.99 6.81
N SER A 117 7.38 0.96 6.56
CA SER A 117 7.33 -0.30 7.31
C SER A 117 7.80 -0.16 8.75
N GLU A 118 8.74 0.74 9.05
CA GLU A 118 9.22 1.01 10.41
C GLU A 118 8.19 1.78 11.22
N LEU A 119 7.50 2.74 10.59
CA LEU A 119 6.42 3.50 11.23
C LEU A 119 5.25 2.62 11.68
N THR A 120 5.07 1.44 11.10
CA THR A 120 4.05 0.49 11.56
C THR A 120 4.25 0.07 13.02
N LEU A 121 5.51 0.01 13.47
CA LEU A 121 5.87 -0.39 14.81
C LEU A 121 5.90 0.78 15.81
N LEU A 122 5.65 2.01 15.34
CA LEU A 122 5.66 3.21 16.18
C LEU A 122 4.64 3.14 17.33
N TYR A 123 3.51 2.44 17.15
CA TYR A 123 2.55 2.21 18.23
C TYR A 123 3.21 1.51 19.43
N GLN A 124 4.02 0.48 19.16
CA GLN A 124 4.74 -0.27 20.20
C GLN A 124 5.78 0.62 20.88
N ALA A 125 6.55 1.38 20.09
CA ALA A 125 7.54 2.34 20.58
C ALA A 125 6.90 3.41 21.48
N VAL A 126 5.75 3.95 21.08
CA VAL A 126 5.02 4.94 21.88
C VAL A 126 4.56 4.39 23.23
N LYS A 127 4.25 3.09 23.29
CA LYS A 127 3.86 2.35 24.51
C LYS A 127 5.07 1.75 25.26
N GLY A 128 6.30 2.15 24.93
CA GLY A 128 7.51 1.77 25.67
C GLY A 128 8.14 0.44 25.27
N LYS A 129 7.65 -0.24 24.23
CA LYS A 129 8.29 -1.44 23.69
C LYS A 129 9.38 -1.05 22.68
N ARG A 130 10.42 -1.88 22.57
CA ARG A 130 11.49 -1.71 21.57
C ARG A 130 11.55 -2.95 20.69
N PRO A 131 10.91 -2.94 19.52
CA PRO A 131 11.05 -4.02 18.55
C PRO A 131 12.51 -4.14 18.08
N PRO A 132 12.95 -5.34 17.65
CA PRO A 132 14.28 -5.50 17.07
C PRO A 132 14.39 -4.73 15.75
N LEU A 133 15.58 -4.18 15.48
CA LEU A 133 15.90 -3.52 14.20
C LEU A 133 16.35 -4.52 13.13
N ALA A 134 17.01 -5.60 13.55
CA ALA A 134 17.51 -6.64 12.65
C ALA A 134 16.38 -7.56 12.20
N GLY A 135 16.30 -7.80 10.90
CA GLY A 135 15.32 -8.69 10.28
C GLY A 135 13.90 -8.11 10.25
N GLY A 136 12.94 -8.96 9.88
CA GLY A 136 11.53 -8.59 9.84
C GLY A 136 10.80 -8.92 11.14
N VAL A 137 9.90 -8.05 11.56
CA VAL A 137 8.97 -8.30 12.68
C VAL A 137 7.68 -8.91 12.15
N PRO A 138 7.21 -10.07 12.65
CA PRO A 138 5.95 -10.66 12.18
C PRO A 138 4.77 -9.68 12.29
N ASN A 139 4.03 -9.51 11.21
CA ASN A 139 2.85 -8.67 11.20
C ASN A 139 1.69 -9.37 11.93
N PRO A 140 1.17 -8.82 13.05
CA PRO A 140 0.08 -9.46 13.79
C PRO A 140 -1.24 -9.53 13.00
N LEU A 141 -1.41 -8.72 11.95
CA LEU A 141 -2.61 -8.71 11.09
C LEU A 141 -2.53 -9.73 9.93
N PHE A 142 -1.36 -10.30 9.65
CA PHE A 142 -1.18 -11.23 8.54
C PHE A 142 -2.13 -12.45 8.67
N GLY A 143 -2.84 -12.76 7.58
CA GLY A 143 -3.82 -13.85 7.52
C GLY A 143 -5.12 -13.62 8.32
N ARG A 144 -5.30 -12.46 8.98
CA ARG A 144 -6.49 -12.16 9.80
C ARG A 144 -7.61 -11.49 8.98
N GLN A 145 -8.01 -12.11 7.86
CA GLN A 145 -8.95 -11.54 6.87
C GLN A 145 -10.33 -11.16 7.43
N GLN A 146 -10.76 -11.76 8.54
CA GLN A 146 -12.05 -11.48 9.18
C GLN A 146 -11.93 -10.56 10.41
N ALA A 147 -10.72 -10.23 10.85
CA ALA A 147 -10.53 -9.41 12.03
C ALA A 147 -10.73 -7.92 11.72
N LEU A 148 -11.47 -7.23 12.60
CA LEU A 148 -11.56 -5.77 12.60
C LEU A 148 -10.24 -5.19 13.14
N PHE A 149 -9.59 -4.33 12.35
CA PHE A 149 -8.38 -3.65 12.78
C PHE A 149 -8.70 -2.53 13.78
N ARG A 150 -8.09 -2.61 14.97
CA ARG A 150 -8.26 -1.64 16.07
C ARG A 150 -7.17 -1.78 17.11
N HIS A 151 -6.96 -0.72 17.88
CA HIS A 151 -6.14 -0.75 19.09
C HIS A 151 -6.97 -1.15 20.32
N PRO A 152 -6.35 -1.79 21.34
CA PRO A 152 -4.97 -2.28 21.36
C PRO A 152 -4.79 -3.67 20.73
N GLN A 153 -5.83 -4.25 20.14
CA GLN A 153 -5.85 -5.63 19.63
C GLN A 153 -4.72 -5.92 18.63
N PHE A 154 -4.44 -4.99 17.72
CA PHE A 154 -3.29 -5.04 16.81
C PHE A 154 -2.36 -3.88 17.14
N PRO A 155 -1.23 -4.12 17.84
CA PRO A 155 -0.39 -3.04 18.37
C PRO A 155 0.56 -2.47 17.29
N ILE A 156 0.00 -2.03 16.17
CA ILE A 156 0.71 -1.45 15.03
C ILE A 156 -0.13 -0.29 14.45
N TYR A 157 0.48 0.62 13.69
CA TYR A 157 -0.26 1.46 12.75
C TYR A 157 -0.19 0.85 11.35
N LEU A 158 -1.24 1.01 10.53
CA LEU A 158 -1.16 0.69 9.11
C LEU A 158 -0.63 1.91 8.37
N VAL A 159 0.43 1.76 7.58
CA VAL A 159 1.10 2.90 6.95
C VAL A 159 0.92 2.82 5.44
N THR A 160 0.41 3.89 4.83
CA THR A 160 0.39 4.01 3.37
C THR A 160 1.06 5.30 2.94
N ARG A 161 1.43 5.35 1.67
CA ARG A 161 2.12 6.47 1.05
C ARG A 161 1.34 7.01 -0.13
N LEU A 162 1.11 8.32 -0.13
CA LEU A 162 0.60 9.07 -1.28
C LEU A 162 1.79 9.48 -2.16
N ALA A 163 2.22 8.59 -3.04
CA ALA A 163 3.35 8.83 -3.94
C ALA A 163 3.12 8.30 -5.36
N ALA A 164 3.58 9.09 -6.32
CA ALA A 164 3.68 8.78 -7.73
C ALA A 164 4.96 9.50 -8.23
N TYR A 165 5.18 9.55 -9.54
CA TYR A 165 6.32 10.30 -10.09
C TYR A 165 6.25 11.81 -9.83
N ASP A 166 5.06 12.37 -9.68
CA ASP A 166 4.83 13.79 -9.48
C ASP A 166 3.52 14.06 -8.73
N LEU A 167 3.26 15.34 -8.44
CA LEU A 167 2.06 15.79 -7.75
C LEU A 167 0.78 15.37 -8.49
N ASP A 168 0.75 15.46 -9.81
CA ASP A 168 -0.47 15.19 -10.57
C ASP A 168 -0.79 13.69 -10.58
N GLY A 169 0.24 12.83 -10.65
CA GLY A 169 0.09 11.40 -10.43
C GLY A 169 -0.50 11.08 -9.05
N VAL A 170 -0.05 11.76 -8.00
CA VAL A 170 -0.60 11.59 -6.65
C VAL A 170 -2.06 12.05 -6.56
N LYS A 171 -2.41 13.21 -7.16
CA LYS A 171 -3.79 13.68 -7.20
C LYS A 171 -4.70 12.71 -7.96
N ARG A 172 -4.27 12.23 -9.14
CA ARG A 172 -5.01 11.21 -9.92
C ARG A 172 -5.22 9.93 -9.10
N MET A 173 -4.20 9.46 -8.39
CA MET A 173 -4.31 8.30 -7.49
C MET A 173 -5.39 8.52 -6.42
N ILE A 174 -5.37 9.66 -5.73
CA ILE A 174 -6.38 10.00 -4.70
C ILE A 174 -7.78 10.07 -5.32
N ASP A 175 -7.92 10.66 -6.50
CA ASP A 175 -9.21 10.80 -7.20
C ASP A 175 -9.83 9.47 -7.60
N ARG A 176 -9.01 8.56 -8.13
CA ARG A 176 -9.45 7.20 -8.43
C ARG A 176 -9.95 6.47 -7.18
N SER A 177 -9.33 6.70 -6.02
CA SER A 177 -9.74 6.06 -4.77
C SER A 177 -11.14 6.44 -4.30
N LEU A 178 -11.62 7.63 -4.68
CA LEU A 178 -12.91 8.17 -4.26
C LEU A 178 -14.08 7.70 -5.14
N THR A 179 -13.76 7.11 -6.30
CA THR A 179 -14.74 6.63 -7.29
C THR A 179 -14.67 5.11 -7.48
N ALA A 180 -14.01 4.41 -6.54
CA ALA A 180 -13.77 2.98 -6.60
C ALA A 180 -15.05 2.14 -6.53
N THR A 181 -15.20 1.23 -7.49
CA THR A 181 -16.38 0.34 -7.59
C THR A 181 -15.96 -1.12 -7.71
N ASN A 182 -16.72 -2.02 -7.08
CA ASN A 182 -16.42 -3.44 -7.08
C ASN A 182 -16.89 -4.11 -8.39
N ARG A 183 -16.12 -3.91 -9.46
CA ARG A 183 -16.34 -4.51 -10.78
C ARG A 183 -15.00 -4.94 -11.40
N GLY A 184 -15.03 -5.49 -12.60
CA GLY A 184 -13.81 -5.82 -13.35
C GLY A 184 -13.11 -7.09 -12.86
N VAL A 185 -11.92 -7.35 -13.36
CA VAL A 185 -11.20 -8.62 -13.14
C VAL A 185 -9.90 -8.43 -12.36
N VAL A 186 -9.52 -9.45 -11.61
CA VAL A 186 -8.20 -9.62 -11.03
C VAL A 186 -7.36 -10.42 -12.02
N VAL A 187 -6.31 -9.79 -12.54
CA VAL A 187 -5.33 -10.41 -13.43
C VAL A 187 -4.26 -11.08 -12.58
N LEU A 188 -4.08 -12.38 -12.74
CA LEU A 188 -3.11 -13.22 -12.06
C LEU A 188 -2.18 -13.79 -13.13
N ASP A 189 -0.94 -13.31 -13.16
CA ASP A 189 0.01 -13.58 -14.24
C ASP A 189 1.23 -14.32 -13.68
N LEU A 190 1.27 -15.63 -13.94
CA LEU A 190 2.33 -16.52 -13.48
C LEU A 190 3.58 -16.35 -14.36
N LYS A 191 4.75 -16.60 -13.79
CA LYS A 191 6.00 -16.57 -14.57
C LYS A 191 6.13 -17.79 -15.48
N SER A 192 5.59 -18.93 -15.02
CA SER A 192 5.67 -20.22 -15.71
C SER A 192 4.62 -21.20 -15.16
N GLY A 193 4.46 -22.34 -15.84
CA GLY A 193 3.68 -23.47 -15.32
C GLY A 193 4.37 -24.25 -14.19
N GLY A 194 5.45 -23.74 -13.58
CA GLY A 194 6.18 -24.39 -12.51
C GLY A 194 5.51 -24.30 -11.13
N ASP A 195 6.15 -24.93 -10.14
CA ASP A 195 5.68 -25.03 -8.75
C ASP A 195 6.49 -24.12 -7.80
N GLU A 196 6.83 -22.91 -8.25
CA GLU A 196 7.41 -21.92 -7.34
C GLU A 196 6.31 -21.40 -6.39
N PRO A 197 6.60 -21.15 -5.09
CA PRO A 197 5.57 -20.74 -4.13
C PRO A 197 4.77 -19.49 -4.55
N GLY A 198 5.38 -18.58 -5.32
CA GLY A 198 4.69 -17.42 -5.89
C GLY A 198 3.61 -17.80 -6.90
N ASP A 199 3.88 -18.76 -7.78
CA ASP A 199 2.90 -19.28 -8.74
C ASP A 199 1.76 -19.99 -8.01
N ASP A 200 2.05 -20.74 -6.94
CA ASP A 200 1.03 -21.38 -6.11
C ASP A 200 0.12 -20.37 -5.40
N TRP A 201 0.67 -19.26 -4.87
CA TRP A 201 -0.17 -18.20 -4.28
C TRP A 201 -1.07 -17.53 -5.32
N LEU A 202 -0.60 -17.36 -6.56
CA LEU A 202 -1.44 -16.86 -7.66
C LEU A 202 -2.56 -17.85 -8.00
N ARG A 203 -2.26 -19.16 -8.11
CA ARG A 203 -3.29 -20.20 -8.31
C ARG A 203 -4.30 -20.24 -7.17
N HIS A 204 -3.84 -20.20 -5.91
CA HIS A 204 -4.73 -20.15 -4.75
C HIS A 204 -5.63 -18.92 -4.76
N THR A 205 -5.09 -17.77 -5.19
CA THR A 205 -5.90 -16.56 -5.36
C THR A 205 -7.05 -16.80 -6.34
N ALA A 206 -6.78 -17.42 -7.48
CA ALA A 206 -7.81 -17.73 -8.47
C ALA A 206 -8.90 -18.64 -7.89
N LEU A 207 -8.55 -19.59 -7.02
CA LEU A 207 -9.50 -20.48 -6.33
C LEU A 207 -10.39 -19.76 -5.30
N PHE A 208 -9.88 -18.71 -4.66
CA PHE A 208 -10.61 -17.97 -3.63
C PHE A 208 -11.50 -16.86 -4.18
N LEU A 209 -11.38 -16.54 -5.47
CA LEU A 209 -12.18 -15.52 -6.13
C LEU A 209 -13.25 -16.16 -7.03
N PRO A 210 -14.40 -15.50 -7.26
CA PRO A 210 -15.36 -15.96 -8.26
C PRO A 210 -14.68 -16.03 -9.63
N SER A 211 -14.83 -17.15 -10.36
CA SER A 211 -14.14 -17.37 -11.64
C SER A 211 -14.37 -16.26 -12.67
N ALA A 212 -15.58 -15.67 -12.71
CA ALA A 212 -15.91 -14.53 -13.58
C ALA A 212 -15.16 -13.23 -13.24
N ARG A 213 -14.47 -13.18 -12.10
CA ARG A 213 -13.67 -12.04 -11.61
C ARG A 213 -12.18 -12.27 -11.79
N VAL A 214 -11.75 -13.35 -12.44
CA VAL A 214 -10.35 -13.74 -12.54
C VAL A 214 -9.94 -13.92 -14.00
N LEU A 215 -8.80 -13.33 -14.36
CA LEU A 215 -8.03 -13.71 -15.53
C LEU A 215 -6.75 -14.35 -14.99
N LEU A 216 -6.64 -15.67 -15.14
CA LEU A 216 -5.46 -16.44 -14.74
C LEU A 216 -4.67 -16.82 -16.00
N GLU A 217 -3.43 -16.37 -16.08
CA GLU A 217 -2.48 -16.73 -17.13
C GLU A 217 -1.39 -17.63 -16.53
N GLU A 218 -1.37 -18.89 -16.95
CA GLU A 218 -0.46 -19.93 -16.42
C GLU A 218 0.69 -20.25 -17.39
N THR A 219 0.65 -19.70 -18.61
CA THR A 219 1.72 -19.90 -19.59
C THR A 219 2.87 -18.92 -19.34
N PRO A 220 4.05 -19.15 -19.96
CA PRO A 220 5.14 -18.18 -19.90
C PRO A 220 4.89 -16.85 -20.65
N GLN A 221 3.68 -16.58 -21.13
CA GLN A 221 3.35 -15.34 -21.84
C GLN A 221 2.80 -14.30 -20.85
N PRO A 222 3.49 -13.18 -20.63
CA PRO A 222 2.98 -12.16 -19.73
C PRO A 222 1.70 -11.52 -20.29
N VAL A 223 0.80 -11.14 -19.38
CA VAL A 223 -0.46 -10.48 -19.75
C VAL A 223 -0.20 -9.00 -20.06
N TYR A 224 -0.62 -8.58 -21.25
CA TYR A 224 -0.63 -7.17 -21.68
C TYR A 224 -2.03 -6.77 -22.15
N GLY A 225 -2.35 -5.48 -22.10
CA GLY A 225 -3.59 -4.96 -22.69
C GLY A 225 -4.89 -5.42 -22.04
N ALA A 226 -4.84 -6.03 -20.84
CA ALA A 226 -6.02 -6.47 -20.11
C ALA A 226 -6.95 -5.28 -19.81
N ARG A 227 -8.25 -5.54 -19.88
CA ARG A 227 -9.27 -4.50 -19.71
C ARG A 227 -10.06 -4.70 -18.43
N GLU A 228 -10.66 -3.61 -17.94
CA GLU A 228 -11.45 -3.60 -16.71
C GLU A 228 -10.69 -4.18 -15.50
N VAL A 229 -9.40 -3.85 -15.37
CA VAL A 229 -8.53 -4.43 -14.33
C VAL A 229 -8.80 -3.75 -12.98
N ILE A 230 -9.23 -4.53 -11.98
CA ILE A 230 -9.40 -4.09 -10.58
C ILE A 230 -8.33 -4.65 -9.64
N GLY A 231 -7.66 -5.72 -10.06
CA GLY A 231 -6.55 -6.32 -9.32
C GLY A 231 -5.49 -6.83 -10.26
N TYR A 232 -4.23 -6.75 -9.87
CA TYR A 232 -3.14 -7.35 -10.63
C TYR A 232 -2.08 -7.94 -9.70
N ALA A 233 -1.71 -9.19 -9.91
CA ALA A 233 -0.54 -9.77 -9.27
C ALA A 233 0.28 -10.63 -10.22
N SER A 234 1.61 -10.51 -10.11
CA SER A 234 2.54 -11.24 -10.97
C SER A 234 3.96 -11.26 -10.42
N TRP A 235 4.87 -11.86 -11.17
CA TRP A 235 6.31 -11.78 -10.92
C TRP A 235 6.96 -10.49 -11.40
N GLY A 236 6.21 -9.63 -12.12
CA GLY A 236 6.73 -8.39 -12.66
C GLY A 236 8.01 -8.61 -13.48
N SER A 237 9.03 -7.76 -13.30
CA SER A 237 10.31 -7.91 -14.02
C SER A 237 11.14 -9.12 -13.58
N ASN A 238 10.72 -9.88 -12.56
CA ASN A 238 11.35 -11.17 -12.25
C ASN A 238 10.86 -12.30 -13.16
N ASP A 239 9.82 -12.07 -13.96
CA ASP A 239 9.51 -12.93 -15.10
C ASP A 239 10.45 -12.59 -16.28
N PRO A 240 11.28 -13.54 -16.75
CA PRO A 240 12.17 -13.30 -17.88
C PRO A 240 11.42 -13.01 -19.17
N ASN A 241 10.15 -13.39 -19.31
CA ASN A 241 9.33 -13.15 -20.49
C ASN A 241 8.68 -11.76 -20.49
N ARG A 242 8.62 -11.08 -19.34
CA ARG A 242 8.19 -9.68 -19.28
C ARG A 242 9.23 -8.79 -19.97
N LYS A 243 8.93 -8.34 -21.19
CA LYS A 243 9.84 -7.48 -22.00
C LYS A 243 9.41 -6.01 -22.06
N SER A 244 8.15 -5.70 -21.73
CA SER A 244 7.64 -4.33 -21.77
C SER A 244 7.54 -3.74 -20.37
N ARG A 245 8.05 -2.51 -20.23
CA ARG A 245 7.87 -1.66 -19.05
C ARG A 245 6.39 -1.41 -18.74
N ARG A 246 5.59 -1.13 -19.77
CA ARG A 246 4.15 -0.84 -19.66
C ARG A 246 3.34 -2.10 -19.88
N LEU A 247 2.34 -2.32 -19.03
CA LEU A 247 1.40 -3.43 -19.18
C LEU A 247 0.32 -3.10 -20.22
N GLY A 248 -0.03 -1.82 -20.35
CA GLY A 248 -1.06 -1.33 -21.27
C GLY A 248 -2.48 -1.65 -20.81
N PHE A 249 -2.70 -1.83 -19.50
CA PHE A 249 -4.00 -2.19 -18.95
C PHE A 249 -4.97 -1.02 -18.92
N GLU A 250 -6.26 -1.32 -19.10
CA GLU A 250 -7.35 -0.41 -18.75
C GLU A 250 -7.70 -0.59 -17.26
N TRP A 251 -7.03 0.18 -16.40
CA TRP A 251 -7.23 0.14 -14.96
C TRP A 251 -8.54 0.82 -14.53
N LEU A 252 -9.26 0.18 -13.60
CA LEU A 252 -10.45 0.77 -12.99
C LEU A 252 -10.09 1.67 -11.78
N PRO A 253 -10.90 2.68 -11.46
CA PRO A 253 -10.82 3.37 -10.18
C PRO A 253 -10.95 2.36 -9.02
N GLY A 254 -10.02 2.44 -8.07
CA GLY A 254 -9.88 1.47 -6.99
C GLY A 254 -8.98 0.28 -7.31
N ALA A 255 -8.42 0.17 -8.52
CA ALA A 255 -7.56 -0.97 -8.84
C ALA A 255 -6.29 -1.01 -7.99
N ILE A 256 -5.91 -2.20 -7.53
CA ILE A 256 -4.69 -2.40 -6.74
C ILE A 256 -3.77 -3.45 -7.35
N ALA A 257 -2.46 -3.33 -7.12
CA ALA A 257 -1.47 -4.27 -7.63
C ALA A 257 -0.43 -4.72 -6.60
N THR A 258 0.14 -5.91 -6.81
CA THR A 258 1.33 -6.39 -6.09
C THR A 258 2.18 -7.24 -7.02
N GLU A 259 3.50 -7.07 -7.02
CA GLU A 259 4.40 -7.91 -7.82
C GLU A 259 5.48 -8.54 -6.93
N TYR A 260 5.95 -9.74 -7.27
CA TYR A 260 7.10 -10.39 -6.62
C TYR A 260 8.44 -9.87 -7.15
N VAL A 261 8.65 -8.54 -7.10
CA VAL A 261 9.85 -7.87 -7.64
C VAL A 261 10.71 -7.30 -6.52
N SER A 262 12.01 -7.56 -6.56
CA SER A 262 12.89 -7.29 -5.41
C SER A 262 13.06 -5.82 -5.02
N SER A 263 12.93 -4.88 -5.95
CA SER A 263 13.23 -3.46 -5.69
C SER A 263 12.35 -2.50 -6.49
N ASN A 264 11.10 -2.90 -6.77
CA ASN A 264 10.17 -2.08 -7.54
C ASN A 264 9.68 -0.82 -6.80
N GLY A 265 9.81 -0.78 -5.48
CA GLY A 265 9.51 0.38 -4.64
C GLY A 265 10.74 1.22 -4.28
N ARG A 266 11.90 1.03 -4.93
CA ARG A 266 13.18 1.66 -4.54
C ARG A 266 13.25 3.18 -4.70
N THR A 267 12.38 3.75 -5.52
CA THR A 267 12.34 5.18 -5.86
C THR A 267 10.98 5.56 -6.46
N PHE A 268 10.58 6.81 -6.26
CA PHE A 268 9.55 7.53 -7.00
C PHE A 268 10.13 8.60 -7.92
N SER A 269 11.44 8.61 -8.15
CA SER A 269 12.07 9.42 -9.19
C SER A 269 11.73 8.86 -10.56
N ARG A 270 11.22 9.71 -11.47
CA ARG A 270 10.82 9.31 -12.82
C ARG A 270 12.06 9.00 -13.68
N PRO A 271 12.19 7.78 -14.23
CA PRO A 271 13.22 7.49 -15.22
C PRO A 271 12.92 8.19 -16.55
N PRO A 272 13.91 8.38 -17.43
CA PRO A 272 13.68 8.82 -18.80
C PRO A 272 12.63 7.95 -19.50
N ASP A 273 11.88 8.53 -20.44
CA ASP A 273 10.85 7.80 -21.17
C ASP A 273 11.43 6.63 -21.99
N SER A 274 12.68 6.75 -22.44
CA SER A 274 13.42 5.70 -23.16
C SER A 274 13.92 4.58 -22.26
N TRP A 275 13.86 4.73 -20.93
CA TRP A 275 14.33 3.70 -20.00
C TRP A 275 13.33 2.55 -19.91
N SER A 276 13.85 1.33 -19.95
CA SER A 276 13.14 0.10 -19.63
C SER A 276 13.95 -0.73 -18.65
N PHE A 277 13.25 -1.50 -17.83
CA PHE A 277 13.86 -2.48 -16.94
C PHE A 277 14.62 -3.55 -17.76
N SER A 278 15.57 -4.24 -17.14
CA SER A 278 16.30 -5.35 -17.72
C SER A 278 16.55 -6.44 -16.68
N ASN A 279 16.98 -7.61 -17.14
CA ASN A 279 17.45 -8.70 -16.28
C ASN A 279 18.98 -8.71 -16.15
N ASP A 280 19.65 -7.65 -16.60
CA ASP A 280 21.11 -7.52 -16.56
C ASP A 280 21.57 -6.91 -15.24
N TRP A 281 21.99 -7.78 -14.33
CA TRP A 281 22.62 -7.43 -13.06
C TRP A 281 24.15 -7.28 -13.16
N GLY A 282 24.73 -7.50 -14.35
CA GLY A 282 26.16 -7.42 -14.60
C GLY A 282 26.73 -6.01 -14.50
N LEU A 283 28.06 -5.92 -14.42
CA LEU A 283 28.78 -4.65 -14.32
C LEU A 283 28.55 -3.73 -15.54
N THR A 284 28.35 -4.31 -16.72
CA THR A 284 28.00 -3.60 -17.96
C THR A 284 26.57 -3.06 -17.95
N GLY A 285 25.63 -3.79 -17.32
CA GLY A 285 24.22 -3.44 -17.20
C GLY A 285 23.93 -2.28 -16.24
N ARG A 286 24.87 -1.95 -15.33
CA ARG A 286 24.72 -0.83 -14.38
C ARG A 286 24.43 0.51 -15.05
N SER A 287 24.89 0.71 -16.29
CA SER A 287 24.60 1.91 -17.08
C SER A 287 23.12 2.09 -17.39
N ASN A 288 22.33 1.02 -17.44
CA ASN A 288 20.87 1.04 -17.64
C ASN A 288 20.09 0.88 -16.32
N HIS A 289 20.74 0.90 -15.15
CA HIS A 289 20.03 0.84 -13.88
C HIS A 289 19.39 2.21 -13.58
N TRP A 290 18.16 2.18 -13.09
CA TRP A 290 17.52 3.38 -12.56
C TRP A 290 17.46 3.31 -11.05
N ALA A 291 17.97 4.33 -10.36
CA ALA A 291 18.09 4.36 -8.91
C ALA A 291 18.72 3.07 -8.32
N GLY A 292 19.77 2.57 -8.97
CA GLY A 292 20.58 1.44 -8.49
C GLY A 292 20.00 0.04 -8.74
N SER A 293 18.95 -0.10 -9.57
CA SER A 293 18.47 -1.42 -9.97
C SER A 293 17.89 -1.44 -11.39
N PRO A 294 17.98 -2.58 -12.08
CA PRO A 294 17.42 -2.76 -13.41
C PRO A 294 15.95 -3.18 -13.39
N GLN A 295 15.32 -3.41 -12.23
CA GLN A 295 13.95 -3.95 -12.14
C GLN A 295 12.87 -2.92 -12.42
N SER A 296 11.64 -3.39 -12.72
CA SER A 296 10.43 -2.56 -12.91
C SER A 296 10.16 -1.65 -11.70
N LEU A 297 9.28 -0.67 -11.86
CA LEU A 297 8.92 0.29 -10.81
C LEU A 297 7.43 0.22 -10.47
N THR A 298 7.09 0.17 -9.18
CA THR A 298 5.70 0.28 -8.70
C THR A 298 5.06 1.59 -9.16
N ALA A 299 5.85 2.67 -9.24
CA ALA A 299 5.40 3.96 -9.76
C ALA A 299 4.91 3.90 -11.22
N ASP A 300 5.38 2.94 -12.02
CA ASP A 300 4.88 2.75 -13.39
C ASP A 300 3.44 2.23 -13.39
N LEU A 301 3.06 1.35 -12.46
CA LEU A 301 1.69 0.85 -12.32
C LEU A 301 0.74 1.99 -11.91
N ILE A 302 1.19 2.83 -10.99
CA ILE A 302 0.45 4.01 -10.54
C ILE A 302 0.21 5.00 -11.68
N GLU A 303 1.27 5.30 -12.44
CA GLU A 303 1.22 6.19 -13.60
C GLU A 303 0.29 5.65 -14.68
N GLU A 304 0.31 4.34 -14.91
CA GLU A 304 -0.52 3.68 -15.92
C GLU A 304 -2.01 3.68 -15.56
N GLY A 305 -2.36 3.57 -14.27
CA GLY A 305 -3.77 3.52 -13.91
C GLY A 305 -4.12 2.99 -12.52
N ALA A 306 -3.21 2.27 -11.85
CA ALA A 306 -3.49 1.63 -10.57
C ALA A 306 -3.72 2.67 -9.46
N THR A 307 -4.76 2.48 -8.66
CA THR A 307 -5.10 3.35 -7.52
C THR A 307 -4.20 3.11 -6.31
N GLY A 308 -3.62 1.93 -6.20
CA GLY A 308 -2.57 1.66 -5.25
C GLY A 308 -1.79 0.41 -5.60
N ALA A 309 -0.65 0.24 -4.95
CA ALA A 309 0.18 -0.92 -5.17
C ALA A 309 1.12 -1.15 -3.99
N SER A 310 1.60 -2.38 -3.82
CA SER A 310 2.75 -2.64 -2.98
C SER A 310 4.06 -2.42 -3.75
N GLY A 311 5.15 -2.27 -3.01
CA GLY A 311 6.49 -2.30 -3.57
C GLY A 311 7.54 -2.61 -2.52
N HIS A 312 8.78 -2.76 -2.96
CA HIS A 312 9.91 -3.09 -2.10
C HIS A 312 11.06 -2.09 -2.28
N VAL A 313 11.52 -1.48 -1.19
CA VAL A 313 12.60 -0.47 -1.25
C VAL A 313 14.00 -1.07 -1.40
N TYR A 314 14.15 -2.33 -0.99
CA TYR A 314 15.30 -3.23 -1.10
C TYR A 314 14.78 -4.67 -1.23
N GLU A 315 15.69 -5.65 -1.37
CA GLU A 315 15.35 -7.09 -1.53
C GLU A 315 14.44 -7.62 -0.41
N PRO A 316 13.21 -8.07 -0.71
CA PRO A 316 12.27 -8.52 0.30
C PRO A 316 12.40 -10.01 0.63
N PHE A 317 13.01 -10.84 -0.22
CA PHE A 317 12.79 -12.29 -0.31
C PHE A 317 11.33 -12.66 -0.60
N LEU A 318 11.12 -13.61 -1.50
CA LEU A 318 9.77 -14.05 -1.93
C LEU A 318 8.85 -14.38 -0.74
N ALA A 319 9.38 -15.06 0.28
CA ALA A 319 8.62 -15.44 1.47
C ALA A 319 8.09 -14.25 2.29
N ARG A 320 8.63 -13.03 2.12
CA ARG A 320 8.20 -11.84 2.87
C ARG A 320 7.42 -10.82 2.04
N THR A 321 7.05 -11.18 0.81
CA THR A 321 6.22 -10.38 -0.10
C THR A 321 4.72 -10.50 0.25
N PRO A 322 3.87 -9.54 -0.18
CA PRO A 322 2.42 -9.63 -0.04
C PRO A 322 1.84 -10.90 -0.67
N ARG A 323 0.85 -11.48 0.00
CA ARG A 323 0.14 -12.71 -0.42
C ARG A 323 -1.16 -12.37 -1.18
N PRO A 324 -1.23 -12.55 -2.52
CA PRO A 324 -2.40 -12.17 -3.30
C PRO A 324 -3.66 -12.94 -2.87
N ASP A 325 -3.50 -14.17 -2.38
CA ASP A 325 -4.54 -15.05 -1.88
C ASP A 325 -5.15 -14.57 -0.55
N TYR A 326 -4.46 -13.68 0.16
CA TYR A 326 -5.06 -12.91 1.26
C TYR A 326 -5.54 -11.53 0.85
N LEU A 327 -4.79 -10.86 -0.05
CA LEU A 327 -5.03 -9.50 -0.50
C LEU A 327 -6.37 -9.35 -1.21
N PHE A 328 -6.56 -10.08 -2.31
CA PHE A 328 -7.70 -9.85 -3.19
C PHE A 328 -9.02 -10.31 -2.58
N PRO A 329 -9.13 -11.47 -1.90
CA PRO A 329 -10.37 -11.84 -1.23
C PRO A 329 -10.79 -10.82 -0.17
N ALA A 330 -9.82 -10.24 0.56
CA ALA A 330 -10.11 -9.22 1.56
C ALA A 330 -10.59 -7.91 0.90
N TYR A 331 -9.90 -7.45 -0.14
CA TYR A 331 -10.24 -6.20 -0.83
C TYR A 331 -11.56 -6.27 -1.59
N LEU A 332 -11.78 -7.34 -2.37
CA LEU A 332 -13.04 -7.58 -3.07
C LEU A 332 -14.19 -7.87 -2.09
N GLY A 333 -13.89 -8.36 -0.89
CA GLY A 333 -14.83 -8.50 0.23
C GLY A 333 -15.22 -7.18 0.91
N GLY A 334 -14.66 -6.04 0.45
CA GLY A 334 -15.01 -4.70 0.93
C GLY A 334 -14.11 -4.18 2.05
N ARG A 335 -12.98 -4.83 2.36
CA ARG A 335 -11.96 -4.23 3.21
C ARG A 335 -11.31 -3.05 2.48
N ASN A 336 -10.84 -2.04 3.23
CA ASN A 336 -10.14 -0.91 2.62
C ASN A 336 -8.73 -1.33 2.15
N LEU A 337 -8.09 -0.48 1.34
CA LEU A 337 -6.80 -0.75 0.70
C LEU A 337 -5.71 -1.04 1.73
N ALA A 338 -5.58 -0.19 2.76
CA ALA A 338 -4.54 -0.37 3.77
C ALA A 338 -4.68 -1.72 4.49
N GLU A 339 -5.86 -1.99 5.07
CA GLU A 339 -6.09 -3.25 5.78
C GLU A 339 -5.97 -4.46 4.85
N SER A 340 -6.33 -4.36 3.57
CA SER A 340 -6.20 -5.46 2.60
C SER A 340 -4.74 -5.79 2.31
N PHE A 341 -3.89 -4.78 2.12
CA PHE A 341 -2.45 -5.01 2.02
C PHE A 341 -1.87 -5.57 3.31
N TYR A 342 -2.23 -5.04 4.48
CA TYR A 342 -1.65 -5.50 5.73
C TYR A 342 -2.18 -6.86 6.22
N VAL A 343 -3.32 -7.39 5.75
CA VAL A 343 -3.61 -8.82 5.95
C VAL A 343 -2.75 -9.72 5.07
N SER A 344 -2.20 -9.19 3.98
CA SER A 344 -1.39 -9.94 3.02
C SER A 344 0.12 -9.84 3.25
N ILE A 345 0.59 -8.84 4.02
CA ILE A 345 2.02 -8.62 4.29
C ILE A 345 2.45 -9.42 5.52
N PRO A 346 3.40 -10.37 5.40
CA PRO A 346 3.82 -11.22 6.53
C PRO A 346 4.75 -10.52 7.53
N TYR A 347 5.57 -9.56 7.10
CA TYR A 347 6.58 -8.92 7.94
C TYR A 347 6.57 -7.39 7.84
N LEU A 348 6.78 -6.75 8.99
CA LEU A 348 6.98 -5.32 9.25
C LEU A 348 8.46 -5.06 9.59
N SER A 349 8.86 -3.80 9.79
CA SER A 349 10.29 -3.44 9.88
C SER A 349 11.09 -4.02 8.71
N TRP A 350 10.49 -3.98 7.51
CA TRP A 350 10.97 -4.70 6.34
C TRP A 350 10.93 -3.80 5.10
N MET A 351 11.10 -4.39 3.92
CA MET A 351 11.25 -3.64 2.68
C MET A 351 9.91 -3.16 2.09
N ASN A 352 8.79 -3.62 2.64
CA ASN A 352 7.46 -3.41 2.08
C ASN A 352 7.00 -1.94 2.21
N ILE A 353 6.49 -1.38 1.12
CA ILE A 353 5.69 -0.15 1.11
C ILE A 353 4.29 -0.45 0.56
N VAL A 354 3.32 0.35 0.99
CA VAL A 354 1.96 0.35 0.44
C VAL A 354 1.67 1.75 -0.08
N VAL A 355 1.48 1.86 -1.38
CA VAL A 355 1.20 3.11 -2.08
C VAL A 355 -0.30 3.19 -2.32
N GLY A 356 -0.93 4.30 -1.96
CA GLY A 356 -2.37 4.49 -2.12
C GLY A 356 -3.04 5.18 -0.94
N ASP A 357 -4.28 5.58 -1.18
CA ASP A 357 -5.17 6.07 -0.14
C ASP A 357 -5.61 4.89 0.76
N PRO A 358 -5.37 4.96 2.08
CA PRO A 358 -5.70 3.84 2.99
C PRO A 358 -7.20 3.52 3.01
N PHE A 359 -8.06 4.51 2.76
CA PHE A 359 -9.51 4.39 2.77
C PHE A 359 -10.12 4.07 1.40
N CYS A 360 -9.30 3.88 0.37
CA CYS A 360 -9.79 3.31 -0.88
C CYS A 360 -10.50 1.98 -0.58
N ARG A 361 -11.76 1.86 -0.97
CA ARG A 361 -12.58 0.66 -0.77
C ARG A 361 -13.50 0.52 -1.96
N LEU A 362 -13.71 -0.70 -2.42
CA LEU A 362 -14.63 -0.96 -3.51
C LEU A 362 -16.09 -0.85 -3.00
N ALA A 363 -16.85 0.11 -3.51
CA ALA A 363 -18.28 0.18 -3.25
C ALA A 363 -18.99 -1.00 -3.92
N ALA A 364 -20.10 -1.48 -3.32
CA ALA A 364 -20.91 -2.53 -3.95
C ALA A 364 -21.40 -2.06 -5.33
N PRO A 365 -21.48 -2.95 -6.34
CA PRO A 365 -22.02 -2.58 -7.64
C PRO A 365 -23.48 -2.15 -7.47
N GLY A 366 -23.81 -0.90 -7.83
CA GLY A 366 -25.17 -0.34 -7.73
C GLY A 366 -25.39 0.72 -6.65
N ALA A 367 -24.38 1.08 -5.83
CA ALA A 367 -24.50 2.17 -4.86
C ALA A 367 -24.20 3.59 -5.45
N GLY A 368 -24.34 3.75 -6.77
CA GLY A 368 -24.13 5.02 -7.47
C GLY A 368 -25.39 5.87 -7.54
N SER A 369 -25.43 6.93 -6.74
CA SER A 369 -26.14 8.21 -6.97
C SER A 369 -27.60 8.16 -7.41
N THR A 370 -28.53 8.44 -6.49
CA THR A 370 -29.73 9.19 -6.86
C THR A 370 -29.29 10.55 -7.43
N PRO A 371 -29.59 10.87 -8.70
CA PRO A 371 -29.34 12.20 -9.23
C PRO A 371 -30.30 13.14 -8.51
N ASN A 372 -29.75 14.09 -7.78
CA ASN A 372 -30.50 15.18 -7.18
C ASN A 372 -30.93 16.12 -8.32
N VAL A 373 -31.99 15.74 -9.04
CA VAL A 373 -32.64 16.63 -10.01
C VAL A 373 -33.46 17.62 -9.20
N ARG A 374 -32.86 18.77 -8.87
CA ARG A 374 -33.63 19.95 -8.53
C ARG A 374 -34.42 20.35 -9.77
N ARG A 375 -35.75 20.36 -9.66
CA ARG A 375 -36.62 21.20 -10.48
C ARG A 375 -36.65 22.60 -9.89
#